data_AF-A0A846CY12-F1
#
_entry.id   AF-A0A846CY12-F1
#
_cell.length_a   1.000
_cell.length_b   1.000
_cell.length_c   1.000
_cell.angle_alpha   90.00
_cell.angle_beta   90.00
_cell.angle_gamma   90.00
#
_symmetry.space_group_name_H-M   'P 1'
#
loop_
_entity.id
_entity.type
_entity.pdbx_description
1 polymer ?
#
loop_
_entity_poly.entity_id
_entity_poly.type
_entity_poly.pdbx_seq_one_letter_code
_entity_poly.pdbx_strand_id
1 'polypeptide(L)'
;MDQMNQKPNFATMSDQDLKKYVLSHREDDEAFYAYLDKVRERKDRVVYPPLNSLEDLENYPEVIEQMRQDSGNNFNQNNLI
;
A
#
# COMPACT_ATOMS: atom_id res chain seq x y z
N MET A 1 11.73 29.10 -19.32
CA MET A 1 10.30 28.88 -19.04
C MET A 1 10.25 28.02 -17.81
N ASP A 2 10.19 28.63 -16.63
CA ASP A 2 10.09 27.91 -15.37
C ASP A 2 8.77 27.15 -15.36
N GLN A 3 8.83 25.83 -15.49
CA GLN A 3 7.69 24.98 -15.17
C GLN A 3 7.45 25.14 -13.67
N MET A 4 6.51 26.03 -13.32
CA MET A 4 5.92 26.07 -12.00
C MET A 4 5.29 24.69 -11.74
N ASN A 5 6.07 23.79 -11.15
CA ASN A 5 5.62 22.50 -10.62
C ASN A 5 4.57 22.79 -9.55
N GLN A 6 3.30 22.92 -9.96
CA GLN A 6 2.21 22.87 -9.01
C GLN A 6 2.18 21.46 -8.44
N LYS A 7 2.53 21.33 -7.16
CA LYS A 7 2.37 20.08 -6.43
C LYS A 7 0.91 19.63 -6.50
N PRO A 8 0.63 18.34 -6.74
CA PRO A 8 -0.74 17.82 -6.70
C PRO A 8 -1.37 18.02 -5.33
N ASN A 9 -2.69 18.17 -5.28
CA ASN A 9 -3.42 18.16 -4.02
C ASN A 9 -3.66 16.72 -3.54
N PHE A 10 -2.76 16.21 -2.71
CA PHE A 10 -2.78 14.84 -2.20
C PHE A 10 -4.06 14.49 -1.43
N ALA A 11 -4.72 15.45 -0.79
CA ALA A 11 -5.97 15.21 -0.06
C ALA A 11 -7.10 14.74 -0.97
N THR A 12 -7.15 15.28 -2.20
CA THR A 12 -8.17 14.95 -3.20
C THR A 12 -7.87 13.69 -4.02
N MET A 13 -6.66 13.15 -3.93
CA MET A 13 -6.28 11.95 -4.67
C MET A 13 -6.96 10.70 -4.11
N SER A 14 -7.26 9.74 -4.99
CA SER A 14 -7.63 8.39 -4.58
C SER A 14 -6.44 7.71 -3.90
N ASP A 15 -6.71 6.72 -3.04
CA ASP A 15 -5.67 5.95 -2.37
C ASP A 15 -4.70 5.28 -3.37
N GLN A 16 -5.23 4.83 -4.52
CA GLN A 16 -4.44 4.17 -5.56
C GLN A 16 -3.53 5.16 -6.28
N ASP A 17 -4.02 6.35 -6.61
CA ASP A 17 -3.24 7.36 -7.32
C ASP A 17 -2.18 7.97 -6.42
N LEU A 18 -2.52 8.22 -5.14
CA LEU A 18 -1.56 8.73 -4.17
C LEU A 18 -0.46 7.69 -3.89
N LYS A 19 -0.82 6.41 -3.78
CA LYS A 19 0.16 5.32 -3.67
C LYS A 19 1.09 5.28 -4.88
N LYS A 20 0.56 5.36 -6.11
CA LYS A 20 1.37 5.39 -7.33
C LYS A 20 2.32 6.59 -7.32
N TYR A 21 1.83 7.76 -6.94
CA TYR A 21 2.62 8.98 -6.89
C TYR A 21 3.80 8.85 -5.91
N VAL A 22 3.55 8.42 -4.66
CA VAL A 22 4.59 8.21 -3.64
C VAL A 22 5.64 7.19 -4.09
N LEU A 23 5.22 6.12 -4.78
CA LEU A 23 6.17 5.13 -5.30
C LEU A 23 7.08 5.68 -6.41
N SER A 24 6.58 6.62 -7.21
CA SER A 24 7.33 7.31 -8.26
C SER A 24 8.13 8.52 -7.78
N HIS A 25 7.79 9.10 -6.62
CA HIS A 25 8.41 10.30 -6.04
C HIS A 25 8.78 10.01 -4.58
N ARG A 26 9.74 9.12 -4.37
CA ARG A 26 10.07 8.60 -3.03
C ARG A 26 10.70 9.66 -2.11
N GLU A 27 11.20 10.73 -2.70
CA GLU A 27 11.79 11.90 -2.06
C GLU A 27 10.77 12.99 -1.67
N ASP A 28 9.50 12.89 -2.09
CA ASP A 28 8.47 13.85 -1.68
C ASP A 28 7.83 13.44 -0.35
N ASP A 29 8.44 13.90 0.73
CA ASP A 29 7.97 13.66 2.10
C ASP A 29 6.51 14.09 2.30
N GLU A 30 6.05 15.15 1.62
CA GLU A 30 4.68 15.64 1.74
C GLU A 30 3.67 14.62 1.17
N ALA A 31 3.99 14.04 0.01
CA ALA A 31 3.19 12.98 -0.57
C ALA A 31 3.19 11.72 0.32
N PHE A 32 4.34 11.38 0.90
CA PHE A 32 4.48 10.26 1.83
C PHE A 32 3.61 10.43 3.07
N TYR A 33 3.66 11.59 3.74
CA TYR A 33 2.82 11.86 4.91
C TYR A 33 1.33 11.88 4.55
N ALA A 34 0.94 12.49 3.43
CA ALA A 34 -0.45 12.48 2.98
C ALA A 34 -0.97 11.05 2.73
N TYR A 35 -0.12 10.16 2.19
CA TYR A 35 -0.45 8.75 2.03
C TYR A 35 -0.61 8.06 3.39
N LEU A 36 0.31 8.27 4.32
CA LEU A 36 0.24 7.68 5.67
C LEU A 36 -1.02 8.11 6.42
N ASP A 37 -1.44 9.37 6.30
CA ASP A 37 -2.66 9.85 6.96
C ASP A 37 -3.91 9.15 6.41
N LYS A 38 -4.05 9.02 5.09
CA LYS A 38 -5.12 8.19 4.50
C LYS A 38 -5.05 6.75 4.97
N VAL A 39 -3.85 6.16 5.03
CA VAL A 39 -3.67 4.78 5.53
C VAL A 39 -4.13 4.64 6.98
N ARG A 40 -3.89 5.64 7.83
CA ARG A 40 -4.30 5.66 9.25
C ARG A 40 -5.81 5.82 9.44
N GLU A 41 -6.48 6.54 8.54
CA GLU A 41 -7.93 6.76 8.58
C GLU A 41 -8.73 5.52 8.16
N ARG A 42 -8.11 4.55 7.47
CA ARG A 42 -8.76 3.32 7.02
C ARG A 42 -9.19 2.45 8.20
N LYS A 43 -10.50 2.24 8.32
CA LYS A 43 -11.14 1.45 9.40
C LYS A 43 -11.18 -0.05 9.12
N ASP A 44 -10.94 -0.46 7.88
CA ASP A 44 -10.98 -1.83 7.39
C ASP A 44 -9.62 -2.56 7.49
N ARG A 45 -8.61 -1.92 8.09
CA ARG A 45 -7.27 -2.48 8.17
C ARG A 45 -7.16 -3.52 9.28
N VAL A 46 -6.90 -4.78 8.91
CA VAL A 46 -6.44 -5.81 9.84
C VAL A 46 -4.95 -5.57 10.13
N VAL A 47 -4.62 -5.38 11.41
CA VAL A 47 -3.22 -5.19 11.85
C VAL A 47 -2.75 -6.46 12.55
N TYR A 48 -1.82 -7.17 11.92
CA TYR A 48 -1.16 -8.31 12.53
C TYR A 48 0.07 -7.82 13.33
N PRO A 49 0.30 -8.33 14.55
CA PRO A 49 1.48 -7.97 15.33
C PRO A 49 2.76 -8.53 14.67
N PRO A 50 3.93 -7.96 14.97
CA PRO A 50 5.20 -8.56 14.57
C PRO A 50 5.32 -9.98 15.13
N LEU A 51 5.79 -10.89 14.29
CA LEU A 51 6.10 -12.27 14.71
C LEU A 51 7.45 -12.26 15.45
N ASN A 52 7.53 -13.02 16.55
CA ASN A 52 8.76 -13.21 17.31
C ASN A 52 9.52 -14.47 16.86
N SER A 53 8.82 -15.44 16.27
CA SER A 53 9.41 -16.63 15.65
C SER A 53 8.60 -17.12 14.45
N LEU A 54 9.08 -18.18 13.77
CA LEU A 54 8.33 -18.81 12.68
C LEU A 54 7.11 -19.58 13.19
N GLU A 55 7.19 -20.14 14.39
CA GLU A 55 6.07 -20.85 15.03
C GLU A 55 4.88 -19.92 15.28
N ASP A 56 5.12 -18.61 15.47
CA ASP A 56 4.03 -17.63 15.61
C ASP A 56 3.11 -17.56 14.38
N LEU A 57 3.56 -18.00 13.20
CA LEU A 57 2.73 -18.10 11.99
C LEU A 57 1.52 -19.04 12.18
N GLU A 58 1.64 -20.05 13.05
CA GLU A 58 0.56 -21.00 13.32
C GLU A 58 -0.66 -20.32 13.96
N ASN A 59 -0.47 -19.15 14.58
CA ASN A 59 -1.56 -18.36 15.17
C ASN A 59 -2.41 -17.60 14.13
N TYR A 60 -1.97 -17.55 12.86
CA TYR A 60 -2.61 -16.77 11.80
C TYR A 60 -2.91 -17.62 10.54
N PRO A 61 -3.67 -18.71 10.66
CA PRO A 61 -3.97 -19.61 9.54
C PRO A 61 -4.68 -18.90 8.38
N GLU A 62 -5.50 -17.89 8.67
CA GLU A 62 -6.19 -17.07 7.68
C GLU A 62 -5.23 -16.28 6.78
N VAL A 63 -4.11 -15.81 7.33
CA VAL A 63 -3.08 -15.09 6.57
C VAL A 63 -2.39 -16.04 5.59
N ILE A 64 -2.07 -17.24 6.06
CA ILE A 64 -1.45 -18.30 5.25
C ILE A 64 -2.38 -18.68 4.10
N GLU A 65 -3.67 -18.86 4.38
CA GLU A 65 -4.66 -19.21 3.37
C GLU A 65 -4.88 -18.08 2.35
N GLN A 66 -4.99 -16.83 2.82
CA GLN A 66 -5.06 -15.66 1.94
C GLN A 66 -3.83 -15.57 1.02
N MET A 67 -2.63 -15.75 1.55
CA MET A 67 -1.40 -15.70 0.73
C MET A 67 -1.38 -16.78 -0.35
N ARG A 68 -1.92 -17.97 -0.08
CA ARG A 68 -2.05 -19.04 -1.10
C ARG A 68 -3.00 -18.61 -2.22
N GLN A 69 -4.14 -18.01 -1.87
CA GLN A 69 -5.14 -17.53 -2.83
C GLN A 69 -4.61 -16.34 -3.65
N ASP A 70 -3.95 -15.38 -3.00
CA ASP A 70 -3.35 -14.22 -3.66
C ASP A 70 -2.20 -14.62 -4.57
N SER A 71 -1.40 -15.62 -4.20
CA SER A 71 -0.37 -16.19 -5.08
C SER A 71 -1.00 -16.76 -6.35
N GLY A 72 -2.12 -17.47 -6.25
CA GLY A 72 -2.87 -17.97 -7.42
C GLY A 72 -3.51 -16.86 -8.27
N ASN A 73 -3.98 -15.77 -7.66
CA ASN A 73 -4.59 -14.64 -8.37
C ASN A 73 -3.57 -13.70 -9.04
N ASN A 74 -2.39 -13.49 -8.44
CA ASN A 74 -1.35 -12.60 -8.98
C ASN A 74 -0.69 -13.14 -10.26
N PHE A 75 -0.76 -14.45 -10.55
CA PHE A 75 -0.35 -15.00 -11.85
C PHE A 75 -1.29 -14.58 -13.00
N ASN A 76 -2.55 -14.26 -12.72
CA ASN A 76 -3.53 -13.89 -13.77
C ASN A 76 -3.59 -12.39 -14.06
N GLN A 77 -3.17 -11.51 -13.14
CA GLN A 77 -3.21 -10.05 -13.37
C GLN A 77 -1.95 -9.48 -14.04
N ASN A 78 -0.85 -10.25 -14.11
CA ASN A 78 0.41 -9.80 -14.72
C ASN A 78 0.54 -10.14 -16.22
N ASN A 79 -0.53 -10.57 -16.88
CA ASN A 79 -0.53 -10.95 -18.32
C ASN A 79 -1.29 -9.96 -19.23
N LEU A 80 -1.36 -8.69 -18.86
CA LEU A 80 -1.88 -7.58 -19.69
C LEU A 80 -1.01 -6.33 -19.50
N ILE A 81 0.22 -6.39 -20.00
CA ILE A 81 1.01 -5.21 -20.43
C ILE A 81 1.68 -5.56 -21.75
#